data_AF-A0A7J3XGN5-F1
#
_entry.id   AF-A0A7J3XGN5-F1
#
_cell.length_a   1.000
_cell.length_b   1.000
_cell.length_c   1.000
_cell.angle_alpha   90.00
_cell.angle_beta   90.00
_cell.angle_gamma   90.00
#
_symmetry.space_group_name_H-M   'P 1'
#
loop_
_entity.id
_entity.type
_entity.pdbx_description
1 polymer ?
#
loop_
_entity_poly.entity_id
_entity_poly.type
_entity_poly.pdbx_seq_one_letter_code
_entity_poly.pdbx_strand_id
1 'polypeptide(L)' 'MRVALVAVSSPRGADPRRLVVLAVKVSQGRVRERGVEHYLTEYPEEDVHNWVLGASGFPSVLEHVVFTFYIEGISRA' A
#
# COMPACT_ATOMS: atom_id res chain seq x y z
N MET A 1 -14.23 -9.21 -22.22
CA MET A 1 -13.98 -8.87 -20.82
C MET A 1 -13.06 -7.66 -20.77
N ARG A 2 -13.47 -6.60 -20.09
CA ARG A 2 -12.66 -5.39 -19.86
C ARG A 2 -12.60 -5.12 -18.36
N VAL A 3 -11.42 -4.75 -17.88
CA VAL A 3 -11.17 -4.44 -16.46
C VAL A 3 -10.54 -3.06 -16.41
N ALA A 4 -11.12 -2.16 -15.63
CA ALA A 4 -10.60 -0.81 -15.41
C ALA A 4 -10.38 -0.58 -13.92
N LEU A 5 -9.19 -0.15 -13.52
CA LEU A 5 -8.96 0.37 -12.17
C LEU A 5 -9.68 1.72 -12.04
N VAL A 6 -10.60 1.82 -11.09
CA VAL A 6 -11.39 3.04 -10.87
C VAL A 6 -11.04 3.76 -9.57
N ALA A 7 -10.48 3.07 -8.59
CA ALA A 7 -9.95 3.68 -7.37
C ALA A 7 -8.80 2.87 -6.79
N VAL A 8 -7.87 3.56 -6.13
CA VAL A 8 -6.77 2.97 -5.36
C VAL A 8 -6.48 3.84 -4.13
N SER A 9 -6.15 3.21 -3.00
CA SER A 9 -5.67 3.93 -1.81
C SER A 9 -4.41 4.73 -2.14
N SER A 10 -4.44 6.05 -2.00
CA SER A 10 -3.27 6.92 -2.21
C SER A 10 -3.21 7.96 -1.09
N PRO A 11 -2.43 7.74 -0.02
CA PRO A 11 -2.36 8.68 1.08
C PRO A 11 -1.67 9.96 0.59
N ARG A 12 -2.42 11.07 0.58
CA ARG A 12 -1.92 12.39 0.15
C ARG A 12 -1.32 12.38 -1.27
N GLY A 13 -1.85 11.56 -2.17
CA GLY A 13 -1.33 11.44 -3.54
C GLY A 13 -0.02 10.66 -3.65
N ALA A 14 0.46 10.06 -2.55
CA ALA A 14 1.66 9.22 -2.58
C ALA A 14 1.37 7.83 -3.16
N ASP A 15 2.47 7.13 -3.48
CA ASP A 15 2.46 5.74 -3.89
C ASP A 15 1.73 4.84 -2.85
N PRO A 16 0.70 4.06 -3.26
CA PRO A 16 -0.02 3.13 -2.40
C PRO A 16 0.89 2.17 -1.63
N ARG A 17 2.03 1.76 -2.20
CA ARG A 17 3.02 0.86 -1.56
C ARG A 17 3.54 1.43 -0.24
N ARG A 18 3.58 2.75 -0.09
CA ARG A 18 4.05 3.43 1.12
C ARG A 18 3.09 3.28 2.30
N LEU A 19 1.82 2.95 2.08
CA LEU A 19 0.90 2.56 3.16
C LEU A 19 1.33 1.27 3.83
N VAL A 20 1.83 0.30 3.05
CA VAL A 20 2.34 -0.97 3.58
C VAL A 20 3.54 -0.70 4.48
N VAL A 21 4.48 0.11 4.01
CA VAL A 21 5.65 0.52 4.80
C VAL A 21 5.21 1.24 6.06
N LEU A 22 4.30 2.21 5.95
CA LEU A 22 3.81 2.95 7.11
C LEU A 22 3.17 2.00 8.14
N ALA A 23 2.32 1.07 7.72
CA ALA A 23 1.68 0.10 8.62
C ALA A 23 2.71 -0.78 9.36
N VAL A 24 3.75 -1.26 8.65
CA VAL A 24 4.86 -1.99 9.25
C VAL A 24 5.60 -1.12 10.28
N LYS A 25 5.91 0.13 9.94
CA LYS A 25 6.70 1.03 10.80
C LYS A 25 5.93 1.54 12.00
N VAL A 26 4.61 1.71 11.88
CA VAL A 26 3.70 1.94 13.01
C VAL A 26 3.77 0.74 13.96
N SER A 27 3.65 -0.48 13.42
CA SER A 27 3.68 -1.72 14.22
C SER A 27 5.02 -1.95 14.92
N GLN A 28 6.12 -1.47 14.34
CA GLN A 28 7.46 -1.49 14.94
C GLN A 28 7.72 -0.32 15.91
N GLY A 29 6.78 0.61 16.09
CA GLY A 29 6.95 1.81 16.93
C GLY A 29 7.84 2.90 16.32
N ARG A 30 8.40 2.69 15.13
CA ARG A 30 9.40 3.58 14.49
C ARG A 30 8.83 4.93 14.02
N VAL A 31 7.51 5.02 13.85
CA VAL A 31 6.85 6.29 13.52
C VAL A 31 7.06 7.36 14.59
N ARG A 32 7.27 6.98 15.85
CA ARG A 32 7.59 7.95 16.91
C ARG A 32 8.95 8.63 16.74
N GLU A 33 9.88 7.99 16.01
CA GLU A 33 11.24 8.48 15.83
C GLU A 33 11.39 9.38 14.60
N ARG A 34 10.68 9.06 13.51
CA ARG A 34 10.83 9.71 12.19
C ARG A 34 9.57 10.43 11.69
N GLY A 35 8.42 10.23 12.33
CA GLY A 35 7.14 10.76 11.89
C GLY A 35 6.54 10.01 10.69
N VAL A 36 5.26 10.29 10.40
CA VAL A 36 4.51 9.66 9.30
C VAL A 36 5.03 10.12 7.93
N GLU A 37 5.35 11.42 7.79
CA GLU A 37 5.78 12.02 6.51
C GLU A 37 7.00 11.34 5.93
N HIS A 38 7.97 11.00 6.79
CA HIS A 38 9.18 10.31 6.39
C HIS A 38 8.86 9.03 5.60
N TYR A 39 7.93 8.20 6.09
CA TYR A 39 7.55 6.95 5.44
C TYR A 39 6.71 7.16 4.17
N LEU A 40 5.93 8.24 4.10
CA LEU A 40 5.07 8.55 2.96
C LEU A 40 5.79 9.27 1.82
N THR A 41 6.92 9.94 2.07
CA THR A 41 7.55 10.83 1.07
C THR A 41 9.05 10.61 0.91
N GLU A 42 9.80 10.51 2.01
CA GLU A 42 11.27 10.51 2.00
C GLU A 42 11.87 9.09 1.99
N TYR A 43 11.10 8.09 2.40
CA TYR A 43 11.61 6.73 2.58
C TYR A 43 12.13 6.14 1.26
N PRO A 44 13.32 5.50 1.26
CA PRO A 44 13.96 5.04 0.03
C PRO A 44 13.08 4.07 -0.76
N GLU A 45 12.98 4.29 -2.08
CA GLU A 45 12.19 3.44 -2.99
C GLU A 45 12.59 1.96 -2.93
N GLU A 46 13.89 1.67 -2.87
CA GLU A 46 14.41 0.31 -2.75
C GLU A 46 13.93 -0.36 -1.46
N ASP A 47 13.95 0.37 -0.34
CA ASP A 47 13.43 -0.13 0.93
C ASP A 47 11.90 -0.31 0.90
N VAL A 48 11.16 0.57 0.22
CA VAL A 48 9.71 0.39 0.01
C VAL A 48 9.47 -0.94 -0.71
N HIS A 49 10.19 -1.21 -1.79
CA HIS A 49 10.07 -2.44 -2.55
C HIS A 49 10.36 -3.69 -1.69
N ASN A 50 11.47 -3.67 -0.94
CA ASN A 50 11.86 -4.77 -0.06
C ASN A 50 10.81 -5.05 1.02
N TRP A 51 10.25 -4.00 1.63
CA TRP A 51 9.19 -4.17 2.64
C TRP A 51 7.89 -4.69 2.05
N VAL A 52 7.52 -4.29 0.82
CA VAL A 52 6.33 -4.82 0.14
C VAL A 52 6.48 -6.31 -0.18
N LEU A 53 7.65 -6.75 -0.65
CA LEU A 53 7.90 -8.19 -0.88
C LEU A 53 7.84 -9.00 0.42
N GLY A 54 8.44 -8.45 1.50
CA GLY A 54 8.43 -9.07 2.82
C GLY A 54 7.07 -9.04 3.54
N ALA A 55 6.14 -8.19 3.11
CA ALA A 55 4.82 -8.03 3.75
C ALA A 55 3.93 -9.29 3.65
N SER A 56 4.28 -10.24 2.77
CA SER A 56 3.65 -11.57 2.74
C SER A 56 3.76 -12.32 4.08
N GLY A 57 4.77 -12.03 4.91
CA GLY A 57 4.89 -12.56 6.27
C GLY A 57 3.95 -11.90 7.29
N PHE A 58 3.32 -10.78 6.94
CA PHE A 58 2.43 -9.99 7.80
C PHE A 58 1.22 -9.51 6.98
N PRO A 59 0.31 -10.39 6.54
CA PRO A 59 -0.72 -10.06 5.56
C PRO A 59 -1.64 -8.91 5.98
N SER A 60 -1.84 -8.70 7.28
CA SER A 60 -2.63 -7.58 7.80
C SER A 60 -2.12 -6.21 7.38
N VAL A 61 -0.81 -6.04 7.11
CA VAL A 61 -0.29 -4.75 6.62
C VAL A 61 -0.69 -4.46 5.16
N LEU A 62 -1.02 -5.50 4.39
CA LEU A 62 -1.45 -5.38 2.99
C LEU A 62 -2.91 -4.91 2.90
N GLU A 63 -3.72 -5.14 3.94
CA GLU A 63 -5.14 -4.74 4.00
C GLU A 63 -5.32 -3.22 4.02
N HIS A 64 -4.26 -2.44 4.27
CA HIS A 64 -4.29 -0.99 4.19
C HIS A 64 -4.36 -0.44 2.74
N VAL A 65 -4.08 -1.28 1.74
CA VAL A 65 -4.15 -0.88 0.32
C VAL A 65 -5.35 -1.54 -0.34
N VAL A 66 -6.27 -0.71 -0.84
CA VAL A 66 -7.49 -1.17 -1.50
C VAL A 66 -7.45 -0.77 -2.96
N PHE A 67 -7.83 -1.71 -3.84
CA PHE A 67 -8.01 -1.49 -5.27
C PHE A 67 -9.48 -1.74 -5.62
N THR A 68 -10.08 -0.84 -6.38
CA THR A 68 -11.44 -0.99 -6.89
C THR A 68 -11.40 -1.08 -8.41
N PHE A 69 -11.97 -2.15 -8.93
CA PHE A 69 -12.05 -2.39 -10.37
C PHE A 69 -13.49 -2.34 -10.85
N TYR A 70 -13.70 -1.67 -11.98
CA TYR A 70 -14.91 -1.79 -12.77
C TYR A 70 -14.69 -2.85 -13.86
N ILE A 71 -15.55 -3.86 -13.90
CA ILE A 71 -15.41 -5.02 -14.78
C ILE A 71 -16.61 -5.11 -15.72
N GLU A 72 -16.35 -5.10 -17.03
CA GLU A 72 -17.35 -5.22 -18.09
C GLU A 72 -17.19 -6.53 -18.85
N GLY A 73 -18.32 -7.10 -19.31
CA GLY A 73 -18.32 -8.34 -20.08
C GLY A 73 -17.81 -9.56 -19.30
N ILE A 74 -18.08 -9.59 -17.98
CA ILE A 74 -17.97 -10.78 -17.14
C ILE A 74 -19.26 -11.61 -17.25
N SER A 75 -19.14 -12.94 -17.24
CA SER A 75 -20.29 -13.83 -17.20
C SER A 75 -21.11 -13.60 -15.93
N ARG A 76 -22.42 -13.86 -16.00
CA ARG A 76 -23.31 -13.85 -14.82
C ARG A 76 -23.28 -15.17 -14.01
N ALA A 77 -22.49 -16.14 -14.46
CA ALA A 77 -22.47 -17.53 -13.98
C ALA A 77 -21.88 -17.66 -12.57
#